data_AF-A0A0S7ZGK4-F1
#
_entry.id   AF-A0A0S7ZGK4-F1
#
_cell.length_a   1.000
_cell.length_b   1.000
_cell.length_c   1.000
_cell.angle_alpha   90.00
_cell.angle_beta   90.00
_cell.angle_gamma   90.00
#
_symmetry.space_group_name_H-M   'P 1'
#
loop_
_entity.id
_entity.type
_entity.pdbx_description
1 polymer ?
#
loop_
_entity_poly.entity_id
_entity_poly.type
_entity_poly.pdbx_seq_one_letter_code
_entity_poly.pdbx_strand_id
1 'polypeptide(L)'
;MDKIEGELPQELIDLGGELEFNFGFPAHREGRFFDGEPLPFWVISAMMHISTSRDPSIVTHLSFLLLAELPLADEALARKQFRLLSKKVWGYEDALEPTFERKAPVAIWSQHQHIIIDSLPLCDFAFPQLIHPIESREMWSNIDDILSDLDLDLQFFTAVTGETLEREQLEKAVEQAFTLERMMLARSGRSRILEEQLASHFQLPCRADGTSIDREGFLKLMDE
;
A
#
# COMPACT_ATOMS: atom_id res chain seq x y z
N MET A 1 -5.82 -8.56 -27.17
CA MET A 1 -5.28 -7.39 -27.90
C MET A 1 -4.93 -7.70 -29.35
N ASP A 2 -4.62 -8.95 -29.70
CA ASP A 2 -4.06 -9.38 -30.99
C ASP A 2 -4.97 -9.23 -32.24
N LYS A 3 -6.18 -8.65 -32.11
CA LYS A 3 -7.12 -8.45 -33.23
C LYS A 3 -7.17 -7.00 -33.75
N ILE A 4 -6.44 -6.08 -33.12
CA ILE A 4 -6.51 -4.63 -33.41
C ILE A 4 -5.11 -4.04 -33.70
N GLU A 5 -4.07 -4.89 -33.71
CA GLU A 5 -2.71 -4.47 -34.08
C GLU A 5 -2.70 -3.94 -35.52
N GLY A 6 -2.55 -2.61 -35.65
CA GLY A 6 -2.48 -1.89 -36.92
C GLY A 6 -3.64 -0.92 -37.21
N GLU A 7 -4.73 -0.93 -36.41
CA GLU A 7 -5.87 -0.01 -36.60
C GLU A 7 -5.88 1.19 -35.64
N LEU A 8 -5.23 1.03 -34.48
CA LEU A 8 -5.13 2.11 -33.50
C LEU A 8 -3.91 2.99 -33.81
N PRO A 9 -4.03 4.33 -33.72
CA PRO A 9 -2.89 5.24 -33.66
C PRO A 9 -1.87 4.75 -32.63
N GLN A 10 -0.58 4.90 -32.94
CA GLN A 10 0.49 4.47 -32.04
C GLN A 10 0.33 5.13 -30.66
N GLU A 11 -0.14 6.37 -30.62
CA GLU A 11 -0.43 7.10 -29.38
C GLU A 11 -1.52 6.43 -28.53
N LEU A 12 -2.51 5.78 -29.14
CA LEU A 12 -3.54 5.02 -28.42
C LEU A 12 -3.08 3.63 -28.01
N ILE A 13 -2.14 3.03 -28.74
CA ILE A 13 -1.50 1.77 -28.35
C ILE A 13 -0.56 2.03 -27.17
N ASP A 14 0.23 3.09 -27.24
CA ASP A 14 1.13 3.53 -26.17
C ASP A 14 0.31 3.92 -24.93
N LEU A 15 -0.75 4.73 -25.11
CA LEU A 15 -1.68 5.07 -24.04
C LEU A 15 -2.42 3.84 -23.50
N GLY A 16 -2.82 2.91 -24.37
CA GLY A 16 -3.47 1.66 -23.98
C GLY A 16 -2.55 0.78 -23.15
N GLY A 17 -1.27 0.67 -23.54
CA GLY A 17 -0.23 0.10 -22.69
C GLY A 17 -0.18 0.83 -21.36
N GLU A 18 0.03 2.15 -21.38
CA GLU A 18 0.11 3.01 -20.18
C GLU A 18 -1.08 2.86 -19.23
N LEU A 19 -2.29 2.66 -19.76
CA LEU A 19 -3.56 2.51 -19.04
C LEU A 19 -3.90 1.07 -18.63
N GLU A 20 -3.33 0.07 -19.29
CA GLU A 20 -3.53 -1.36 -19.01
C GLU A 20 -2.49 -1.93 -18.03
N PHE A 21 -1.46 -1.15 -17.70
CA PHE A 21 -0.42 -1.58 -16.78
C PHE A 21 -0.94 -1.76 -15.35
N ASN A 22 -0.15 -2.55 -14.61
CA ASN A 22 -0.38 -2.97 -13.23
C ASN A 22 -1.09 -4.33 -13.06
N PHE A 23 -0.77 -5.32 -13.91
CA PHE A 23 -1.29 -6.70 -13.77
C PHE A 23 -2.82 -6.82 -13.78
N GLY A 24 -3.51 -5.86 -14.38
CA GLY A 24 -4.97 -5.79 -14.39
C GLY A 24 -5.57 -5.41 -13.04
N PHE A 25 -4.78 -4.83 -12.12
CA PHE A 25 -5.28 -4.19 -10.90
C PHE A 25 -6.01 -2.91 -11.32
N PRO A 26 -7.35 -2.90 -11.26
CA PRO A 26 -8.17 -1.87 -11.91
C PRO A 26 -8.18 -0.54 -11.15
N ALA A 27 -7.44 -0.41 -10.05
CA ALA A 27 -7.66 0.64 -9.07
C ALA A 27 -6.72 1.85 -9.13
N HIS A 28 -7.14 2.86 -8.38
CA HIS A 28 -7.24 4.27 -8.75
C HIS A 28 -6.27 5.17 -7.97
N ARG A 29 -5.45 4.55 -7.13
CA ARG A 29 -4.76 5.13 -5.98
C ARG A 29 -3.27 4.78 -6.04
N GLU A 30 -2.63 5.37 -7.04
CA GLU A 30 -1.17 5.40 -7.22
C GLU A 30 -0.69 6.86 -7.38
N GLY A 31 -1.52 7.80 -6.91
CA GLY A 31 -1.30 9.24 -7.10
C GLY A 31 -1.38 9.72 -8.55
N ARG A 32 -1.89 8.93 -9.50
CA ARG A 32 -1.93 9.30 -10.93
C ARG A 32 -3.34 9.69 -11.40
N PHE A 33 -4.17 8.71 -11.75
CA PHE A 33 -5.40 8.94 -12.51
C PHE A 33 -6.55 9.54 -11.68
N PHE A 34 -7.04 8.81 -10.69
CA PHE A 34 -8.30 9.15 -10.04
C PHE A 34 -8.09 9.88 -8.71
N ASP A 35 -7.21 9.38 -7.86
CA ASP A 35 -7.01 9.88 -6.51
C ASP A 35 -5.62 10.49 -6.29
N GLY A 36 -5.58 11.50 -5.41
CA GLY A 36 -4.33 12.12 -4.99
C GLY A 36 -3.66 11.29 -3.91
N GLU A 37 -2.40 10.92 -4.14
CA GLU A 37 -1.56 10.26 -3.15
C GLU A 37 -0.18 10.91 -3.18
N PRO A 38 0.09 11.89 -2.29
CA PRO A 38 1.38 12.54 -2.28
C PRO A 38 2.46 11.55 -1.83
N LEU A 39 3.72 11.88 -2.07
CA LEU A 39 4.86 11.19 -1.48
C LEU A 39 4.69 11.17 0.07
N PRO A 40 4.86 10.02 0.74
CA PRO A 40 5.40 8.77 0.21
C PRO A 40 4.37 7.72 -0.21
N PHE A 41 3.09 8.05 -0.19
CA PHE A 41 2.03 7.06 -0.32
C PHE A 41 2.13 6.31 -1.64
N TRP A 42 2.17 7.02 -2.77
CA TRP A 42 2.28 6.36 -4.06
C TRP A 42 3.57 5.50 -4.22
N VAL A 43 4.65 5.77 -3.48
CA VAL A 43 5.88 4.95 -3.49
C VAL A 43 5.67 3.64 -2.75
N ILE A 44 4.99 3.69 -1.61
CA ILE A 44 4.57 2.48 -0.87
C ILE A 44 3.61 1.67 -1.74
N SER A 45 2.66 2.34 -2.41
CA SER A 45 1.76 1.72 -3.39
C SER A 45 2.57 1.03 -4.50
N ALA A 46 3.60 1.69 -5.06
CA ALA A 46 4.48 1.10 -6.07
C ALA A 46 5.15 -0.20 -5.60
N MET A 47 5.73 -0.20 -4.39
CA MET A 47 6.33 -1.39 -3.77
C MET A 47 5.32 -2.52 -3.60
N MET A 48 4.07 -2.18 -3.22
CA MET A 48 3.00 -3.15 -3.12
C MET A 48 2.61 -3.71 -4.48
N HIS A 49 2.39 -2.86 -5.49
CA HIS A 49 2.04 -3.26 -6.86
C HIS A 49 3.06 -4.22 -7.50
N ILE A 50 4.36 -3.99 -7.24
CA ILE A 50 5.44 -4.90 -7.66
C ILE A 50 5.20 -6.31 -7.12
N SER A 51 4.77 -6.46 -5.88
CA SER A 51 4.90 -7.73 -5.15
C SER A 51 3.56 -8.40 -4.81
N THR A 52 2.45 -7.68 -4.71
CA THR A 52 1.15 -8.27 -4.32
C THR A 52 0.56 -9.14 -5.43
N SER A 53 -0.16 -10.18 -5.00
CA SER A 53 -0.88 -11.12 -5.87
C SER A 53 -2.18 -10.58 -6.46
N ARG A 54 -2.65 -9.47 -5.91
CA ARG A 54 -3.92 -8.81 -6.17
C ARG A 54 -3.76 -7.32 -5.93
N ASP A 55 -4.77 -6.57 -6.35
CA ASP A 55 -4.81 -5.12 -6.21
C ASP A 55 -4.60 -4.72 -4.73
N PRO A 56 -3.50 -4.02 -4.40
CA PRO A 56 -3.20 -3.63 -3.04
C PRO A 56 -4.20 -2.59 -2.51
N SER A 57 -4.70 -1.70 -3.37
CA SER A 57 -5.51 -0.56 -2.95
C SER A 57 -6.92 -0.93 -2.48
N ILE A 58 -7.45 -2.09 -2.89
CA ILE A 58 -8.82 -2.50 -2.54
C ILE A 58 -8.90 -2.95 -1.07
N VAL A 59 -7.80 -3.37 -0.46
CA VAL A 59 -7.84 -4.11 0.82
C VAL A 59 -6.94 -3.50 1.89
N THR A 60 -6.22 -2.42 1.58
CA THR A 60 -5.38 -1.68 2.53
C THR A 60 -5.93 -0.28 2.82
N HIS A 61 -7.21 -0.18 3.18
CA HIS A 61 -7.91 1.11 3.32
C HIS A 61 -7.26 2.01 4.37
N LEU A 62 -7.31 1.64 5.65
CA LEU A 62 -6.74 2.46 6.74
C LEU A 62 -5.39 1.95 7.23
N SER A 63 -4.94 0.78 6.75
CA SER A 63 -3.54 0.37 6.93
C SER A 63 -2.57 1.22 6.10
N PHE A 64 -3.02 1.86 5.02
CA PHE A 64 -2.14 2.67 4.17
C PHE A 64 -2.88 3.74 3.34
N LEU A 65 -3.91 3.33 2.59
CA LEU A 65 -4.48 4.09 1.48
C LEU A 65 -5.09 5.45 1.88
N LEU A 66 -6.04 5.43 2.81
CA LEU A 66 -6.82 6.59 3.24
C LEU A 66 -6.01 7.53 4.13
N LEU A 67 -4.83 7.11 4.60
CA LEU A 67 -3.92 8.00 5.32
C LEU A 67 -3.42 9.13 4.42
N ALA A 68 -3.38 8.95 3.10
CA ALA A 68 -2.98 9.98 2.13
C ALA A 68 -3.89 11.22 2.16
N GLU A 69 -5.14 11.07 2.60
CA GLU A 69 -6.10 12.18 2.68
C GLU A 69 -5.76 13.17 3.80
N LEU A 70 -5.12 12.72 4.87
CA LEU A 70 -4.74 13.54 6.02
C LEU A 70 -3.68 14.60 5.67
N PRO A 71 -2.53 14.28 5.04
CA PRO A 71 -1.55 15.28 4.63
C PRO A 71 -2.03 16.14 3.46
N LEU A 72 -2.92 15.64 2.60
CA LEU A 72 -3.57 16.47 1.59
C LEU A 72 -4.47 17.56 2.21
N ALA A 73 -5.11 17.24 3.34
CA ALA A 73 -5.94 18.20 4.07
C ALA A 73 -5.12 19.18 4.93
N ASP A 74 -4.11 18.69 5.65
CA ASP A 74 -3.23 19.49 6.52
C ASP A 74 -1.87 18.81 6.72
N GLU A 75 -0.93 19.10 5.83
CA GLU A 75 0.41 18.49 5.78
C GLU A 75 1.16 18.58 7.11
N ALA A 76 1.15 19.77 7.74
CA ALA A 76 1.92 20.02 8.95
C ALA A 76 1.38 19.22 10.14
N LEU A 77 0.06 19.18 10.30
CA LEU A 77 -0.58 18.43 11.37
C LEU A 77 -0.48 16.92 11.13
N ALA A 78 -0.69 16.46 9.90
CA ALA A 78 -0.55 15.04 9.55
C ALA A 78 0.85 14.52 9.83
N ARG A 79 1.90 15.24 9.42
CA ARG A 79 3.29 14.84 9.68
C ARG A 79 3.61 14.75 11.17
N LYS A 80 3.12 15.71 11.96
CA LYS A 80 3.29 15.68 13.42
C LYS A 80 2.78 14.35 14.00
N GLN A 81 1.56 13.95 13.61
CA GLN A 81 0.94 12.73 14.12
C GLN A 81 1.57 11.47 13.52
N PHE A 82 1.88 11.47 12.23
CA PHE A 82 2.45 10.33 11.53
C PHE A 82 3.86 9.98 12.00
N ARG A 83 4.69 10.91 12.48
CA ARG A 83 5.99 10.56 13.06
C ARG A 83 5.88 9.68 14.29
N LEU A 84 4.93 10.02 15.18
CA LEU A 84 4.68 9.26 16.41
C LEU A 84 4.13 7.87 16.08
N LEU A 85 3.13 7.80 15.19
CA LEU A 85 2.57 6.55 14.70
C LEU A 85 3.65 5.69 14.03
N SER A 86 4.45 6.28 13.14
CA SER A 86 5.44 5.56 12.36
C SER A 86 6.53 4.95 13.23
N LYS A 87 6.94 5.67 14.28
CA LYS A 87 7.89 5.17 15.26
C LYS A 87 7.37 3.96 16.02
N LYS A 88 6.09 3.96 16.39
CA LYS A 88 5.46 2.86 17.15
C LYS A 88 5.21 1.63 16.29
N VAL A 89 4.76 1.82 15.05
CA VAL A 89 4.33 0.73 14.17
C VAL A 89 5.50 0.14 13.38
N TRP A 90 6.32 0.99 12.77
CA TRP A 90 7.39 0.55 11.87
C TRP A 90 8.79 0.77 12.46
N GLY A 91 8.91 1.38 13.64
CA GLY A 91 10.20 1.64 14.28
C GLY A 91 10.96 2.87 13.77
N TYR A 92 10.45 3.54 12.74
CA TYR A 92 11.07 4.69 12.06
C TYR A 92 10.13 5.91 12.06
N GLU A 93 10.57 7.04 12.61
CA GLU A 93 9.76 8.27 12.62
C GLU A 93 9.47 8.81 11.22
N ASP A 94 10.36 8.54 10.27
CA ASP A 94 10.31 9.04 8.90
C ASP A 94 9.66 8.07 7.90
N ALA A 95 9.04 6.98 8.37
CA ALA A 95 8.41 5.98 7.50
C ALA A 95 7.31 6.59 6.60
N LEU A 96 6.57 7.59 7.10
CA LEU A 96 5.56 8.34 6.33
C LEU A 96 5.97 9.77 5.96
N GLU A 97 7.25 10.14 6.11
CA GLU A 97 7.75 11.40 5.55
C GLU A 97 7.85 11.31 4.02
N PRO A 98 7.73 12.44 3.28
CA PRO A 98 7.76 12.49 1.82
C PRO A 98 9.17 12.26 1.27
N THR A 99 9.68 11.05 1.44
CA THR A 99 10.98 10.59 0.98
C THR A 99 10.82 9.24 0.29
N PHE A 100 11.88 8.75 -0.36
CA PHE A 100 11.92 7.39 -0.90
C PHE A 100 12.46 6.37 0.12
N GLU A 101 13.03 6.85 1.22
CA GLU A 101 13.71 6.01 2.20
C GLU A 101 12.71 5.33 3.15
N ARG A 102 13.03 4.09 3.55
CA ARG A 102 12.32 3.33 4.60
C ARG A 102 10.84 3.10 4.29
N LYS A 103 10.50 2.89 3.00
CA LYS A 103 9.13 2.59 2.57
C LYS A 103 8.85 1.09 2.53
N ALA A 104 9.88 0.26 2.33
CA ALA A 104 9.74 -1.19 2.34
C ALA A 104 9.10 -1.74 3.64
N PRO A 105 9.48 -1.31 4.86
CA PRO A 105 8.81 -1.78 6.08
C PRO A 105 7.32 -1.45 6.13
N VAL A 106 6.91 -0.29 5.58
CA VAL A 106 5.51 0.10 5.52
C VAL A 106 4.77 -0.77 4.50
N ALA A 107 5.34 -0.95 3.31
CA ALA A 107 4.76 -1.79 2.26
C ALA A 107 4.56 -3.24 2.74
N ILE A 108 5.58 -3.85 3.35
CA ILE A 108 5.52 -5.21 3.89
C ILE A 108 4.45 -5.31 4.98
N TRP A 109 4.44 -4.35 5.92
CA TRP A 109 3.43 -4.34 6.98
C TRP A 109 2.02 -4.22 6.39
N SER A 110 1.77 -3.31 5.45
CA SER A 110 0.47 -3.14 4.81
C SER A 110 0.04 -4.37 4.02
N GLN A 111 0.97 -5.08 3.37
CA GLN A 111 0.69 -6.38 2.72
C GLN A 111 0.31 -7.46 3.73
N HIS A 112 0.98 -7.50 4.87
CA HIS A 112 0.63 -8.44 5.92
C HIS A 112 -0.75 -8.14 6.49
N GLN A 113 -1.07 -6.85 6.73
CA GLN A 113 -2.40 -6.44 7.17
C GLN A 113 -3.49 -6.87 6.19
N HIS A 114 -3.25 -6.73 4.88
CA HIS A 114 -4.17 -7.23 3.85
C HIS A 114 -4.48 -8.72 4.03
N ILE A 115 -3.44 -9.57 4.15
CA ILE A 115 -3.64 -11.01 4.33
C ILE A 115 -4.38 -11.32 5.64
N ILE A 116 -4.05 -10.60 6.73
CA ILE A 116 -4.72 -10.76 8.02
C ILE A 116 -6.21 -10.44 7.89
N ILE A 117 -6.56 -9.30 7.28
CA ILE A 117 -7.94 -8.82 7.14
C ILE A 117 -8.80 -9.77 6.31
N ASP A 118 -8.22 -10.44 5.31
CA ASP A 118 -8.96 -11.44 4.53
C ASP A 118 -9.03 -12.81 5.21
N SER A 119 -7.98 -13.19 5.93
CA SER A 119 -7.90 -14.50 6.59
C SER A 119 -8.75 -14.54 7.86
N LEU A 120 -8.75 -13.45 8.61
CA LEU A 120 -9.60 -13.19 9.75
C LEU A 120 -10.62 -12.18 9.23
N PRO A 121 -11.88 -12.54 8.93
CA PRO A 121 -12.84 -11.74 8.17
C PRO A 121 -13.15 -10.39 8.86
N LEU A 122 -12.22 -9.45 8.72
CA LEU A 122 -12.16 -8.14 9.35
C LEU A 122 -12.37 -7.08 8.25
N CYS A 123 -12.43 -5.82 8.65
CA CYS A 123 -12.51 -4.71 7.73
C CYS A 123 -11.85 -3.49 8.35
N ASP A 124 -10.69 -3.06 7.82
CA ASP A 124 -9.99 -1.88 8.34
C ASP A 124 -10.65 -0.55 7.92
N PHE A 125 -11.53 -0.56 6.92
CA PHE A 125 -12.36 0.59 6.57
C PHE A 125 -13.45 0.88 7.62
N ALA A 126 -14.21 -0.14 8.01
CA ALA A 126 -15.29 0.00 8.98
C ALA A 126 -14.79 -0.04 10.43
N PHE A 127 -13.74 -0.83 10.68
CA PHE A 127 -13.16 -1.06 12.00
C PHE A 127 -11.64 -0.83 11.95
N PRO A 128 -11.19 0.44 12.00
CA PRO A 128 -9.79 0.75 11.80
C PRO A 128 -8.90 0.26 12.94
N GLN A 129 -7.83 -0.44 12.55
CA GLN A 129 -6.84 -1.02 13.46
C GLN A 129 -5.61 -0.13 13.65
N LEU A 130 -5.26 0.69 12.65
CA LEU A 130 -4.06 1.51 12.69
C LEU A 130 -4.28 2.85 13.41
N ILE A 131 -5.35 3.57 13.06
CA ILE A 131 -5.69 4.85 13.70
C ILE A 131 -7.09 4.81 14.30
N HIS A 132 -7.29 5.45 15.45
CA HIS A 132 -8.64 5.54 16.03
C HIS A 132 -9.54 6.41 15.15
N PRO A 133 -10.88 6.20 15.21
CA PRO A 133 -11.81 7.15 14.61
C PRO A 133 -11.62 8.57 15.16
N ILE A 134 -11.44 9.54 14.26
CA ILE A 134 -11.27 10.94 14.60
C ILE A 134 -12.54 11.69 14.20
N GLU A 135 -13.32 12.11 15.19
CA GLU A 135 -14.67 12.65 14.97
C GLU A 135 -14.68 14.13 14.58
N SER A 136 -13.58 14.85 14.82
CA SER A 136 -13.49 16.28 14.53
C SER A 136 -12.06 16.75 14.31
N ARG A 137 -11.92 17.90 13.62
CA ARG A 137 -10.62 18.57 13.45
C ARG A 137 -10.02 19.05 14.78
N GLU A 138 -10.87 19.41 15.74
CA GLU A 138 -10.42 19.81 17.07
C GLU A 138 -9.77 18.63 17.80
N MET A 139 -10.39 17.44 17.75
CA MET A 139 -9.80 16.21 18.28
C MET A 139 -8.48 15.90 17.55
N TRP A 140 -8.47 15.92 16.22
CA TRP A 140 -7.27 15.69 15.41
C TRP A 140 -6.08 16.58 15.78
N SER A 141 -6.36 17.85 16.11
CA SER A 141 -5.33 18.85 16.40
C SER A 141 -4.74 18.70 17.80
N ASN A 142 -5.52 18.16 18.74
CA ASN A 142 -5.18 18.11 20.16
C ASN A 142 -4.86 16.72 20.68
N ILE A 143 -5.13 15.67 19.90
CA ILE A 143 -4.80 14.30 20.27
C ILE A 143 -3.28 14.09 20.27
N ASP A 144 -2.76 13.44 21.32
CA ASP A 144 -1.33 13.16 21.47
C ASP A 144 -0.91 11.84 20.80
N ASP A 145 -1.85 10.90 20.67
CA ASP A 145 -1.62 9.58 20.11
C ASP A 145 -2.83 9.12 19.30
N ILE A 146 -2.60 8.81 18.03
CA ILE A 146 -3.65 8.45 17.08
C ILE A 146 -3.75 6.94 16.90
N LEU A 147 -2.83 6.16 17.48
CA LEU A 147 -2.65 4.74 17.25
C LEU A 147 -3.76 3.89 17.87
N SER A 148 -4.46 3.10 17.06
CA SER A 148 -5.50 2.17 17.52
C SER A 148 -4.98 0.82 18.03
N ASP A 149 -5.91 -0.07 18.35
CA ASP A 149 -5.61 -1.41 18.84
C ASP A 149 -5.07 -2.30 17.72
N LEU A 150 -3.74 -2.42 17.67
CA LEU A 150 -3.03 -3.28 16.72
C LEU A 150 -3.23 -4.77 17.00
N ASP A 151 -3.71 -5.16 18.18
CA ASP A 151 -3.93 -6.55 18.59
C ASP A 151 -5.39 -6.99 18.50
N LEU A 152 -6.24 -6.16 17.87
CA LEU A 152 -7.66 -6.48 17.68
C LEU A 152 -7.86 -7.79 16.91
N ASP A 153 -6.99 -8.09 15.95
CA ASP A 153 -6.99 -9.33 15.17
C ASP A 153 -6.75 -10.58 16.02
N LEU A 154 -5.78 -10.54 16.95
CA LEU A 154 -5.48 -11.62 17.89
C LEU A 154 -6.60 -11.81 18.91
N GLN A 155 -7.14 -10.71 19.42
CA GLN A 155 -8.29 -10.73 20.32
C GLN A 155 -9.51 -11.35 19.64
N PHE A 156 -9.78 -10.95 18.39
CA PHE A 156 -10.87 -11.50 17.59
C PHE A 156 -10.68 -13.00 17.31
N PHE A 157 -9.48 -13.40 16.89
CA PHE A 157 -9.13 -14.82 16.68
C PHE A 157 -9.40 -15.64 17.95
N THR A 158 -8.92 -15.17 19.10
CA THR A 158 -9.09 -15.88 20.38
C THR A 158 -10.55 -15.94 20.79
N ALA A 159 -11.29 -14.84 20.65
CA ALA A 159 -12.70 -14.78 21.02
C ALA A 159 -13.59 -15.72 20.18
N VAL A 160 -13.27 -15.88 18.89
CA VAL A 160 -14.05 -16.72 17.96
C VAL A 160 -13.66 -18.20 18.04
N THR A 161 -12.37 -18.50 18.14
CA THR A 161 -11.86 -19.88 18.05
C THR A 161 -11.68 -20.54 19.41
N GLY A 162 -11.49 -19.75 20.48
CA GLY A 162 -11.08 -20.23 21.79
C GLY A 162 -9.59 -20.56 21.90
N GLU A 163 -8.81 -20.44 20.82
CA GLU A 163 -7.37 -20.69 20.78
C GLU A 163 -6.59 -19.37 20.90
N THR A 164 -5.51 -19.36 21.67
CA THR A 164 -4.63 -18.19 21.77
C THR A 164 -3.54 -18.26 20.71
N LEU A 165 -3.25 -17.11 20.09
CA LEU A 165 -2.20 -16.93 19.11
C LEU A 165 -1.35 -15.74 19.52
N GLU A 166 -0.03 -15.91 19.50
CA GLU A 166 0.92 -14.80 19.71
C GLU A 166 1.16 -14.04 18.39
N ARG A 167 1.50 -12.75 18.49
CA ARG A 167 1.76 -11.88 17.33
C ARG A 167 2.75 -12.50 16.35
N GLU A 168 3.87 -13.03 16.85
CA GLU A 168 4.93 -13.61 16.02
C GLU A 168 4.46 -14.88 15.28
N GLN A 169 3.50 -15.61 15.85
CA GLN A 169 2.93 -16.79 15.18
C GLN A 169 2.01 -16.36 14.03
N LEU A 170 1.21 -15.31 14.23
CA LEU A 170 0.36 -14.76 13.17
C LEU A 170 1.21 -14.16 12.05
N GLU A 171 2.22 -13.35 12.37
CA GLU A 171 3.13 -12.76 11.39
C GLU A 171 3.82 -13.83 10.54
N LYS A 172 4.30 -14.91 11.17
CA LYS A 172 4.89 -16.03 10.45
C LYS A 172 3.89 -16.74 9.52
N ALA A 173 2.66 -16.94 9.97
CA ALA A 173 1.61 -17.56 9.14
C ALA A 173 1.27 -16.68 7.93
N VAL A 174 1.22 -15.36 8.13
CA VAL A 174 0.98 -14.37 7.07
C VAL A 174 2.13 -14.33 6.07
N GLU A 175 3.38 -14.31 6.53
CA GLU A 175 4.56 -14.36 5.66
C GLU A 175 4.58 -15.63 4.80
N GLN A 176 4.18 -16.78 5.39
CA GLN A 176 4.03 -18.04 4.65
C GLN A 176 2.92 -17.97 3.59
N ALA A 177 1.77 -17.38 3.93
CA ALA A 177 0.67 -17.18 2.99
C ALA A 177 1.08 -16.26 1.82
N PHE A 178 1.71 -15.13 2.13
CA PHE A 178 2.25 -14.20 1.13
C PHE A 178 3.25 -14.91 0.20
N THR A 179 4.20 -15.66 0.79
CA THR A 179 5.20 -16.41 0.02
C THR A 179 4.55 -17.44 -0.89
N LEU A 180 3.52 -18.14 -0.42
CA LEU A 180 2.76 -19.09 -1.24
C LEU A 180 2.09 -18.40 -2.42
N GLU A 181 1.45 -17.25 -2.20
CA GLU A 181 0.85 -16.45 -3.28
C GLU A 181 1.90 -16.02 -4.31
N ARG A 182 3.07 -15.53 -3.85
CA ARG A 182 4.21 -15.19 -4.74
C ARG A 182 4.70 -16.39 -5.55
N MET A 183 4.81 -17.57 -4.92
CA MET A 183 5.19 -18.80 -5.62
C MET A 183 4.16 -19.19 -6.68
N MET A 184 2.86 -19.00 -6.42
CA MET A 184 1.80 -19.26 -7.39
C MET A 184 1.84 -18.31 -8.58
N LEU A 185 2.13 -17.03 -8.35
CA LEU A 185 2.35 -16.04 -9.41
C LEU A 185 3.58 -16.40 -10.26
N ALA A 186 4.71 -16.72 -9.61
CA ALA A 186 5.93 -17.14 -10.29
C ALA A 186 5.71 -18.40 -11.14
N ARG A 187 5.00 -19.40 -10.60
CA ARG A 187 4.60 -20.60 -11.34
C ARG A 187 3.70 -20.26 -12.55
N SER A 188 2.89 -19.21 -12.44
CA SER A 188 2.03 -18.71 -13.52
C SER A 188 2.77 -17.78 -14.51
N GLY A 189 4.08 -17.58 -14.32
CA GLY A 189 4.93 -16.80 -15.23
C GLY A 189 5.16 -15.35 -14.84
N ARG A 190 4.58 -14.85 -13.74
CA ARG A 190 4.90 -13.51 -13.21
C ARG A 190 6.33 -13.53 -12.66
N SER A 191 7.21 -12.80 -13.32
CA SER A 191 8.63 -12.75 -13.00
C SER A 191 9.09 -11.33 -12.79
N ARG A 192 10.29 -11.16 -12.25
CA ARG A 192 10.93 -9.85 -12.09
C ARG A 192 10.93 -9.05 -13.39
N ILE A 193 11.21 -9.70 -14.53
CA ILE A 193 11.23 -9.03 -15.85
C ILE A 193 9.88 -8.37 -16.16
N LEU A 194 8.76 -9.00 -15.79
CA LEU A 194 7.43 -8.41 -15.97
C LEU A 194 7.16 -7.28 -14.97
N GLU A 195 7.62 -7.42 -13.73
CA GLU A 195 7.48 -6.38 -12.70
C GLU A 195 8.31 -5.12 -13.04
N GLU A 196 9.48 -5.27 -13.64
CA GLU A 196 10.31 -4.16 -14.14
C GLU A 196 9.66 -3.36 -15.27
N GLN A 197 8.61 -3.88 -15.91
CA GLN A 197 7.84 -3.15 -16.92
C GLN A 197 6.96 -2.07 -16.31
N LEU A 198 6.62 -2.18 -15.01
CA LEU A 198 5.85 -1.14 -14.30
C LEU A 198 6.62 0.17 -14.13
N ALA A 199 7.93 0.18 -14.33
CA ALA A 199 8.75 1.38 -14.20
C ALA A 199 8.21 2.57 -15.03
N SER A 200 7.68 2.31 -16.24
CA SER A 200 7.10 3.37 -17.09
C SER A 200 5.87 4.02 -16.45
N HIS A 201 5.07 3.25 -15.72
CA HIS A 201 3.91 3.77 -15.00
C HIS A 201 4.34 4.77 -13.91
N PHE A 202 5.36 4.42 -13.12
CA PHE A 202 5.84 5.27 -12.01
C PHE A 202 6.74 6.44 -12.45
N GLN A 203 7.15 6.48 -13.72
CA GLN A 203 7.78 7.64 -14.35
C GLN A 203 6.79 8.78 -14.61
N LEU A 204 5.50 8.48 -14.72
CA LEU A 204 4.48 9.53 -14.79
C LEU A 204 4.50 10.35 -13.49
N PRO A 205 4.35 11.68 -13.54
CA PRO A 205 4.32 12.51 -12.34
C PRO A 205 3.06 12.24 -11.52
N CYS A 206 3.21 12.18 -10.20
CA CYS A 206 2.11 12.20 -9.26
C CYS A 206 1.27 13.47 -9.44
N ARG A 207 -0.04 13.31 -9.50
CA ARG A 207 -1.01 14.40 -9.67
C ARG A 207 -1.04 15.35 -8.47
N ALA A 208 -0.76 14.85 -7.27
CA ALA A 208 -0.83 15.64 -6.05
C ALA A 208 0.38 16.56 -5.86
N ASP A 209 1.59 16.09 -6.18
CA ASP A 209 2.84 16.80 -5.85
C ASP A 209 3.89 16.82 -6.98
N GLY A 210 3.59 16.21 -8.14
CA GLY A 210 4.47 16.15 -9.30
C GLY A 210 5.64 15.17 -9.18
N THR A 211 5.76 14.44 -8.06
CA THR A 211 6.87 13.51 -7.83
C THR A 211 6.77 12.28 -8.74
N SER A 212 7.92 11.74 -9.16
CA SER A 212 8.02 10.56 -10.02
C SER A 212 9.28 9.77 -9.68
N ILE A 213 9.37 8.54 -10.17
CA ILE A 213 10.55 7.68 -10.05
C ILE A 213 11.04 7.34 -11.45
N ASP A 214 12.32 7.55 -11.71
CA ASP A 214 12.94 7.07 -12.94
C ASP A 214 13.16 5.55 -12.90
N ARG A 215 13.53 4.95 -14.04
CA ARG A 215 13.70 3.50 -14.11
C ARG A 215 14.75 2.99 -13.12
N GLU A 216 15.84 3.72 -12.90
CA GLU A 216 16.89 3.29 -11.97
C GLU A 216 16.40 3.29 -10.53
N GLY A 217 15.68 4.34 -10.12
CA GLY A 217 15.03 4.43 -8.81
C GLY A 217 14.02 3.30 -8.61
N PHE A 218 13.21 2.99 -9.62
CA PHE A 218 12.23 1.90 -9.51
C PHE A 218 12.91 0.55 -9.27
N LEU A 219 13.98 0.26 -10.02
CA LEU A 219 14.76 -0.96 -9.83
C LEU A 219 15.40 -1.05 -8.44
N LYS A 220 15.83 0.09 -7.87
CA LYS A 220 16.34 0.13 -6.49
C LYS A 220 15.24 -0.21 -5.48
N LEU A 221 14.03 0.32 -5.64
CA LEU A 221 12.91 -0.02 -4.76
C LEU A 221 12.54 -1.51 -4.84
N MET A 222 12.72 -2.15 -6.00
CA MET A 222 12.51 -3.60 -6.14
C MET A 222 13.57 -4.45 -5.44
N ASP A 223 14.71 -3.87 -5.08
CA ASP A 223 15.84 -4.55 -4.41
C ASP A 223 15.83 -4.38 -2.88
N GLU A 224 14.99 -3.49 -2.34
CA GLU A 224 14.76 -3.32 -0.91
C GLU A 224 13.93 -4.47 -0.32
#